data_AF-A0A0C1GBI1-F1
#
_entry.id   AF-A0A0C1GBI1-F1
#
_cell.length_a   1.000
_cell.length_b   1.000
_cell.length_c   1.000
_cell.angle_alpha   90.00
_cell.angle_beta   90.00
_cell.angle_gamma   90.00
#
_symmetry.space_group_name_H-M   'P 1'
#
loop_
_entity.id
_entity.type
_entity.pdbx_description
1 polymer ?
#
loop_
_entity_poly.entity_id
_entity_poly.type
_entity_poly.pdbx_seq_one_letter_code
_entity_poly.pdbx_strand_id
1 'polypeptide(L)' 'MSPMEQNTAMIEAGVLELVRSEREKALSPREWKFRLRGYGYAVKTVGGAQILTRLTTGAALGKLPPEFS' A
#
# COMPACT_ATOMS: atom_id res chain seq x y z
N MET A 1 -22.92 -12.53 5.04
CA MET A 1 -22.44 -11.68 3.93
C MET A 1 -21.28 -10.87 4.45
N SER A 2 -20.05 -11.18 4.04
CA SER A 2 -18.87 -10.39 4.39
C SER A 2 -18.60 -9.42 3.25
N PRO A 3 -18.61 -8.10 3.47
CA PRO A 3 -18.20 -7.12 2.45
C PRO A 3 -16.67 -7.11 2.38
N MET A 4 -16.10 -8.22 1.96
CA MET A 4 -14.75 -8.26 1.40
C MET A 4 -14.88 -8.56 -0.09
N GLU A 5 -15.79 -7.82 -0.75
CA GLU A 5 -15.70 -7.61 -2.18
C GLU A 5 -14.28 -7.07 -2.40
N GLN A 6 -13.45 -7.93 -2.95
CA GLN A 6 -12.10 -7.65 -3.37
C GLN A 6 -12.21 -6.62 -4.48
N ASN A 7 -12.44 -5.36 -4.13
CA ASN A 7 -12.23 -4.27 -5.05
C ASN A 7 -10.73 -4.26 -5.27
N THR A 8 -10.29 -5.00 -6.29
CA THR A 8 -9.07 -4.72 -7.02
C THR A 8 -9.29 -3.37 -7.70
N ALA A 9 -9.47 -2.33 -6.89
CA ALA A 9 -9.35 -0.97 -7.35
C ALA A 9 -7.90 -0.90 -7.82
N MET A 10 -7.75 -0.66 -9.12
CA MET A 10 -6.44 -0.32 -9.66
C MET A 10 -5.95 0.88 -8.86
N ILE A 11 -4.85 0.69 -8.14
CA ILE A 11 -4.20 1.79 -7.43
C ILE A 11 -3.88 2.85 -8.49
N GLU A 12 -4.31 4.08 -8.23
CA GLU A 12 -4.04 5.20 -9.15
C GLU A 12 -2.55 5.25 -9.50
N ALA A 13 -2.22 5.41 -10.78
CA ALA A 13 -0.84 5.31 -11.27
C ALA A 13 0.13 6.21 -10.49
N GLY A 14 -0.27 7.46 -10.21
CA GLY A 14 0.56 8.40 -9.44
C GLY A 14 0.81 7.96 -7.98
N VAL A 15 -0.15 7.26 -7.36
CA VAL A 15 0.04 6.68 -6.02
C VAL A 15 1.01 5.51 -6.09
N LEU A 16 0.89 4.66 -7.12
CA LEU A 16 1.80 3.54 -7.34
C LEU A 16 3.24 4.01 -7.58
N GLU A 17 3.43 5.06 -8.39
CA GLU A 17 4.74 5.67 -8.61
C GLU A 17 5.34 6.26 -7.33
N LEU A 18 4.54 6.94 -6.51
CA LEU A 18 5.00 7.42 -5.20
C LEU A 18 5.45 6.26 -4.32
N VAL A 19 4.65 5.18 -4.26
CA VAL A 19 4.97 3.98 -3.48
C VAL A 19 6.29 3.35 -3.96
N ARG A 20 6.51 3.31 -5.28
CA ARG A 20 7.75 2.82 -5.90
C ARG A 20 8.96 3.69 -5.58
N SER A 21 8.86 4.99 -5.83
CA SER A 21 9.93 5.95 -5.53
C SER A 21 10.34 5.89 -4.06
N GLU A 22 9.39 5.78 -3.12
CA GLU A 22 9.73 5.65 -1.71
C GLU A 22 10.33 4.28 -1.35
N ARG A 23 10.00 3.21 -2.09
CA ARG A 23 10.59 1.88 -1.90
C ARG A 23 12.07 1.88 -2.28
N GLU A 24 12.41 2.55 -3.38
CA GLU A 24 13.78 2.66 -3.90
C GLU A 24 14.70 3.47 -2.97
N LYS A 25 14.15 4.50 -2.32
CA LYS A 25 14.91 5.34 -1.37
C LYS A 25 15.04 4.73 0.03
N ALA A 26 14.27 3.69 0.33
CA ALA A 26 14.18 3.15 1.69
C ALA A 26 15.17 2.01 1.90
N LEU A 27 15.91 2.08 3.00
CA LEU A 27 16.91 1.07 3.36
C LEU A 27 16.30 -0.23 3.88
N SER A 28 15.01 -0.21 4.24
CA SER A 28 14.30 -1.36 4.79
C SER A 28 12.78 -1.26 4.59
N PRO A 29 12.06 -2.40 4.55
CA PRO A 29 10.59 -2.39 4.46
C PRO A 29 9.91 -1.62 5.59
N ARG A 30 10.49 -1.63 6.79
CA ARG A 30 9.98 -0.87 7.95
C ARG A 30 10.11 0.64 7.74
N GLU A 31 11.25 1.09 7.24
CA GLU A 31 11.50 2.49 6.92
C GLU A 31 10.58 2.97 5.80
N TRP A 32 10.45 2.19 4.74
CA TRP A 32 9.51 2.46 3.65
C TRP A 32 8.07 2.62 4.15
N LYS A 33 7.57 1.67 4.96
CA LYS A 33 6.23 1.75 5.57
C LYS A 33 6.08 2.98 6.46
N PHE A 34 7.14 3.40 7.14
CA PHE A 34 7.14 4.62 7.94
C PHE A 34 7.04 5.87 7.06
N ARG A 35 7.81 5.95 5.97
CA ARG A 35 7.74 7.06 5.00
C ARG A 35 6.34 7.19 4.39
N LEU A 36 5.72 6.07 4.00
CA LEU A 36 4.36 6.07 3.46
C LEU A 36 3.30 6.65 4.42
N ARG A 37 3.50 6.51 5.74
CA ARG A 37 2.60 7.13 6.73
C ARG A 37 2.65 8.65 6.68
N GLY A 38 3.79 9.24 6.33
CA GLY A 38 3.93 10.69 6.11
C GLY A 38 3.06 11.21 4.96
N TYR A 39 2.76 10.34 3.99
CA TYR A 39 1.87 10.62 2.86
C TYR A 39 0.41 10.21 3.13
N GLY A 40 0.09 9.75 4.34
CA GLY A 40 -1.26 9.30 4.70
C GLY A 40 -1.59 7.89 4.19
N TYR A 41 -0.59 7.07 3.84
CA TYR A 41 -0.78 5.68 3.42
C TYR A 41 -0.22 4.69 4.43
N ALA A 42 -0.80 3.49 4.45
CA ALA A 42 -0.30 2.37 5.24
C ALA A 42 -0.34 1.09 4.41
N VAL A 43 0.69 0.26 4.57
CA VAL A 43 0.79 -1.05 3.90
C VAL A 43 0.53 -2.15 4.92
N LYS A 44 -0.47 -2.98 4.65
CA LYS A 44 -0.83 -4.14 5.48
C LYS A 44 -0.55 -5.42 4.72
N THR A 45 -0.05 -6.44 5.41
CA THR A 45 0.10 -7.77 4.81
C THR A 45 -1.10 -8.62 5.18
N VAL A 46 -1.83 -9.13 4.19
CA VAL A 46 -3.02 -9.99 4.36
C VAL A 46 -2.85 -11.21 3.47
N GLY A 47 -2.73 -12.40 4.05
CA GLY A 47 -2.59 -13.65 3.29
C GLY A 47 -1.37 -13.69 2.35
N GLY A 48 -0.28 -13.01 2.71
CA GLY A 48 0.94 -12.90 1.89
C GLY A 48 0.89 -11.79 0.82
N ALA A 49 -0.27 -11.15 0.60
CA ALA A 49 -0.37 -9.97 -0.25
C ALA A 49 -0.16 -8.68 0.55
N GLN A 50 0.50 -7.69 -0.05
CA GLN A 50 0.55 -6.34 0.50
C GLN A 50 -0.62 -5.51 -0.02
N ILE A 51 -1.40 -4.93 0.89
CA ILE A 51 -2.56 -4.10 0.60
C ILE A 51 -2.24 -2.67 1.03
N LEU A 52 -2.37 -1.73 0.09
CA LEU A 52 -2.26 -0.30 0.38
C LEU A 52 -3.58 0.20 0.94
N THR A 53 -3.52 0.97 2.02
CA THR A 53 -4.67 1.55 2.71
C THR A 53 -4.45 3.03 2.96
N ARG A 54 -5.52 3.84 2.95
CA ARG A 54 -5.46 5.21 3.44
C ARG A 54 -5.48 5.21 4.96
N LEU A 55 -4.60 5.98 5.58
CA LEU A 55 -4.47 6.06 7.04
C LEU A 55 -5.65 6.79 7.67
N THR A 56 -6.15 7.84 7.02
CA THR A 56 -7.23 8.70 7.54
C THR A 56 -8.58 8.00 7.59
N THR A 57 -8.89 7.17 6.59
CA THR A 57 -10.18 6.47 6.47
C THR A 57 -10.08 4.97 6.75
N GLY A 58 -8.87 4.41 6.79
CA GLY A 58 -8.65 2.97 6.85
C GLY A 58 -9.04 2.23 5.56
N ALA A 59 -9.47 2.94 4.52
CA ALA A 59 -9.98 2.34 3.29
C ALA A 59 -8.86 1.63 2.51
N ALA A 60 -9.13 0.43 2.04
CA ALA A 60 -8.24 -0.29 1.14
C ALA A 60 -8.25 0.35 -0.25
N LEU A 61 -7.08 0.74 -0.73
CA LEU A 61 -6.88 1.30 -2.07
C LEU A 61 -6.62 0.23 -3.11
N GLY A 62 -6.02 -0.90 -2.71
CA GLY A 62 -5.76 -2.01 -3.60
C GLY A 62 -4.56 -2.84 -3.17
N LYS A 63 -4.33 -3.94 -3.90
CA LYS A 63 -3.18 -4.82 -3.71
C LYS A 63 -1.96 -4.23 -4.42
N LEU A 64 -0.85 -4.15 -3.69
CA LEU A 64 0.44 -3.80 -4.25
C LEU A 64 1.01 -4.97 -5.07
N PRO A 65 1.72 -4.67 -6.18
CA PRO A 65 2.49 -5.65 -6.92
C PRO A 65 3.48 -6.42 -6.02
N PRO A 66 3.82 -7.67 -6.39
CA PRO A 66 4.73 -8.50 -5.60
C PRO A 66 6.16 -7.94 -5.52
N GLU A 67 6.55 -7.01 -6.41
CA GLU A 67 7.86 -6.33 -6.37
C GLU A 67 8.08 -5.52 -5.08
N PHE A 68 7.01 -5.18 -4.36
CA PHE A 68 7.06 -4.46 -3.09
C PHE A 68 7.19 -5.38 -1.87
N SER A 69 7.22 -6.70 -2.07
CA SER A 69 7.31 -7.67 -0.98
C SER A 69 8.62 -7.68 -0.22
#